data_AF-A0A7J9KT18-F1
#
_entry.id   AF-A0A7J9KT18-F1
#
_cell.length_a   1.000
_cell.length_b   1.000
_cell.length_c   1.000
_cell.angle_alpha   90.00
_cell.angle_beta   90.00
_cell.angle_gamma   90.00
#
_symmetry.space_group_name_H-M   'P 1'
#
loop_
_entity.id
_entity.type
_entity.pdbx_description
1 polymer ?
#
loop_
_entity_poly.entity_id
_entity_poly.type
_entity_poly.pdbx_seq_one_letter_code
_entity_poly.pdbx_strand_id
1 'polypeptide(L)'
;MGDSMLNHILSEYYIPNYILVPESEAKKPPCVPSCPVLVFINTKSGGQLGGNLLSTYRSVLNTNQVFDLGETKPDKVLHQIYATLGSLKQRGDDFASAIENSLRIIVAGGDGTAGWLLGVISDLKLPHPPPVATVPLGTGNNLPFSFGWGKKNPGTDRQSVFSFLEQVKNATEMKIDRNIAQIAKVKVMRKQGQWEDLKIPRSIGSIVCLNLPSFSGGFNPWGTPYRKKFLD
;
A
#
# COMPACT_ATOMS: atom_id res chain seq x y z
N MET A 1 -31.61 -9.47 -10.03
CA MET A 1 -31.45 -9.10 -8.60
C MET A 1 -29.99 -8.91 -8.18
N GLY A 2 -29.02 -9.65 -8.75
CA GLY A 2 -27.58 -9.50 -8.40
C GLY A 2 -26.93 -8.15 -8.75
N ASP A 3 -27.22 -7.55 -9.91
CA ASP A 3 -26.55 -6.31 -10.35
C ASP A 3 -26.90 -5.08 -9.51
N SER A 4 -28.14 -4.99 -8.98
CA SER A 4 -28.57 -3.88 -8.11
C SER A 4 -27.81 -3.90 -6.78
N MET A 5 -27.65 -5.08 -6.17
CA MET A 5 -26.89 -5.25 -4.94
C MET A 5 -25.40 -4.96 -5.15
N LEU A 6 -24.83 -5.42 -6.28
CA LEU A 6 -23.44 -5.14 -6.63
C LEU A 6 -23.19 -3.66 -6.88
N ASN A 7 -24.12 -2.96 -7.54
CA ASN A 7 -24.03 -1.51 -7.73
C ASN A 7 -24.10 -0.75 -6.40
N HIS A 8 -24.90 -1.25 -5.44
CA HIS A 8 -24.95 -0.65 -4.11
C HIS A 8 -23.61 -0.84 -3.36
N ILE A 9 -23.03 -2.03 -3.38
CA ILE A 9 -21.70 -2.30 -2.78
C ILE A 9 -20.63 -1.42 -3.43
N LEU A 10 -20.64 -1.29 -4.77
CA LEU A 10 -19.66 -0.48 -5.49
C LEU A 10 -19.73 1.02 -5.18
N SER A 11 -20.92 1.51 -4.80
CA SER A 11 -21.08 2.90 -4.39
C SER A 11 -20.27 3.25 -3.13
N GLU A 12 -19.90 2.25 -2.32
CA GLU A 12 -19.08 2.44 -1.12
C GLU A 12 -17.62 2.77 -1.42
N TYR A 13 -17.15 2.48 -2.62
CA TYR A 13 -15.76 2.66 -3.06
C TYR A 13 -15.58 3.82 -4.06
N TYR A 14 -16.68 4.45 -4.46
CA TYR A 14 -16.73 5.36 -5.59
C TYR A 14 -16.24 6.77 -5.26
N ILE A 15 -15.33 7.31 -6.07
CA ILE A 15 -14.92 8.72 -6.03
C ILE A 15 -15.46 9.45 -7.27
N PRO A 16 -16.17 10.58 -7.11
CA PRO A 16 -16.75 11.31 -8.24
C PRO A 16 -15.69 12.04 -9.08
N ASN A 17 -15.95 12.17 -10.38
CA ASN A 17 -15.00 12.79 -11.31
C ASN A 17 -14.68 14.26 -11.03
N TYR A 18 -15.57 15.04 -10.40
CA TYR A 18 -15.24 16.44 -10.03
C TYR A 18 -14.12 16.53 -8.99
N ILE A 19 -13.79 15.42 -8.29
CA ILE A 19 -12.63 15.30 -7.40
C ILE A 19 -11.40 14.79 -8.17
N LEU A 20 -11.60 13.79 -9.04
CA LEU A 20 -10.50 13.07 -9.72
C LEU A 20 -9.94 13.82 -10.94
N VAL A 21 -10.81 14.51 -11.66
CA VAL A 21 -10.53 15.19 -12.93
C VAL A 21 -10.76 16.69 -12.73
N PRO A 22 -9.74 17.53 -12.93
CA PRO A 22 -9.89 18.97 -12.81
C PRO A 22 -11.00 19.48 -13.75
N GLU A 23 -11.81 20.42 -13.27
CA GLU A 23 -12.87 21.08 -14.05
C GLU A 23 -13.99 20.16 -14.56
N SER A 24 -14.06 18.91 -14.09
CA SER A 24 -15.14 18.00 -14.44
C SER A 24 -16.48 18.43 -13.83
N GLU A 25 -17.48 18.70 -14.67
CA GLU A 25 -18.87 19.03 -14.27
C GLU A 25 -19.69 17.83 -13.75
N ALA A 26 -19.04 16.82 -13.18
CA ALA A 26 -19.70 15.59 -12.77
C ALA A 26 -20.65 15.82 -11.59
N LYS A 27 -21.83 15.19 -11.64
CA LYS A 27 -22.82 15.28 -10.58
C LYS A 27 -22.29 14.69 -9.27
N LYS A 28 -22.54 15.41 -8.17
CA LYS A 28 -22.29 14.94 -6.82
C LYS A 28 -23.24 13.77 -6.48
N PRO A 29 -22.73 12.62 -6.02
CA PRO A 29 -23.56 11.50 -5.58
C PRO A 29 -24.46 11.86 -4.39
N PRO A 30 -25.58 11.13 -4.16
CA PRO A 30 -26.51 11.42 -3.08
C PRO A 30 -25.95 11.09 -1.68
N CYS A 31 -25.03 10.14 -1.58
CA CYS A 31 -24.40 9.72 -0.33
C CYS A 31 -22.88 9.71 -0.46
N VAL A 32 -22.20 9.94 0.66
CA VAL A 32 -20.75 9.82 0.75
C VAL A 32 -20.39 8.32 0.82
N PRO A 33 -19.43 7.84 0.03
CA PRO A 33 -18.91 6.48 0.16
C PRO A 33 -18.27 6.25 1.53
N SER A 34 -18.47 5.07 2.10
CA SER A 34 -17.87 4.70 3.40
C SER A 34 -16.38 4.40 3.31
N CYS A 35 -15.88 3.99 2.13
CA CYS A 35 -14.49 3.62 1.90
C CYS A 35 -14.07 3.97 0.45
N PRO A 36 -14.00 5.25 0.06
CA PRO A 36 -13.49 5.64 -1.24
C PRO A 36 -12.08 5.09 -1.47
N VAL A 37 -11.80 4.58 -2.68
CA VAL A 37 -10.53 3.91 -3.00
C VAL A 37 -9.88 4.49 -4.25
N LEU A 38 -8.60 4.85 -4.16
CA LEU A 38 -7.71 5.02 -5.31
C LEU A 38 -6.89 3.75 -5.52
N VAL A 39 -6.73 3.32 -6.77
CA VAL A 39 -5.99 2.11 -7.11
C VAL A 39 -4.83 2.46 -8.04
N PHE A 40 -3.61 2.10 -7.65
CA PHE A 40 -2.39 2.25 -8.44
C PHE A 40 -1.84 0.88 -8.82
N ILE A 41 -1.63 0.63 -10.11
CA ILE A 41 -1.24 -0.69 -10.59
C ILE A 41 -0.02 -0.54 -11.48
N ASN A 42 1.04 -1.30 -11.20
CA ASN A 42 2.15 -1.46 -12.11
C ASN A 42 1.84 -2.63 -13.07
N THR A 43 1.38 -2.31 -14.28
CA THR A 43 0.95 -3.31 -15.27
C THR A 43 2.06 -4.24 -15.73
N LYS A 44 3.33 -3.81 -15.61
CA LYS A 44 4.51 -4.60 -15.96
C LYS A 44 4.87 -5.65 -14.90
N SER A 45 4.29 -5.58 -13.70
CA SER A 45 4.57 -6.53 -12.61
C SER A 45 3.79 -7.84 -12.75
N GLY A 46 4.41 -8.94 -12.33
CA GLY A 46 3.73 -10.23 -12.14
C GLY A 46 3.36 -10.98 -13.43
N GLY A 47 4.03 -10.76 -14.55
CA GLY A 47 3.84 -11.58 -15.77
C GLY A 47 2.41 -11.57 -16.29
N GLN A 48 1.93 -10.40 -16.73
CA GLN A 48 0.56 -10.10 -17.20
C GLN A 48 -0.52 -9.94 -16.11
N LEU A 49 -0.26 -10.35 -14.86
CA LEU A 49 -1.23 -10.14 -13.77
C LEU A 49 -1.59 -8.66 -13.59
N GLY A 50 -0.62 -7.75 -13.71
CA GLY A 50 -0.88 -6.31 -13.58
C GLY A 50 -1.84 -5.77 -14.65
N GLY A 51 -1.69 -6.17 -15.91
CA GLY A 51 -2.57 -5.76 -17.01
C GLY A 51 -4.00 -6.28 -16.85
N ASN A 52 -4.15 -7.55 -16.45
CA ASN A 52 -5.46 -8.13 -16.17
C ASN A 52 -6.14 -7.42 -14.99
N LEU A 53 -5.38 -7.18 -13.91
CA LEU A 53 -5.89 -6.51 -12.72
C LEU A 53 -6.33 -5.07 -13.04
N LEU A 54 -5.57 -4.32 -13.85
CA LEU A 54 -5.95 -2.99 -14.31
C LEU A 54 -7.29 -3.00 -15.04
N SER A 55 -7.44 -3.94 -15.99
CA SER A 55 -8.67 -4.09 -16.77
C SER A 55 -9.86 -4.42 -15.87
N THR A 56 -9.67 -5.34 -14.92
CA THR A 56 -10.73 -5.72 -13.97
C THR A 56 -11.12 -4.56 -13.06
N TYR A 57 -10.17 -3.86 -12.42
CA TYR A 57 -10.51 -2.71 -11.58
C TYR A 57 -11.23 -1.61 -12.38
N ARG A 58 -10.80 -1.30 -13.61
CA ARG A 58 -11.48 -0.33 -14.48
C ARG A 58 -12.90 -0.77 -14.90
N SER A 59 -13.20 -2.07 -14.88
CA SER A 59 -14.57 -2.59 -15.13
C SER A 59 -15.48 -2.57 -13.89
N VAL A 60 -14.88 -2.44 -12.71
CA VAL A 60 -15.57 -2.54 -11.40
C VAL A 60 -15.73 -1.16 -10.76
N LEU A 61 -14.74 -0.29 -10.95
CA LEU A 61 -14.62 1.03 -10.34
C LEU A 61 -14.70 2.13 -11.39
N ASN A 62 -14.81 3.38 -10.93
CA ASN A 62 -14.62 4.54 -11.80
C ASN A 62 -13.23 4.46 -12.46
N THR A 63 -13.15 4.53 -13.79
CA THR A 63 -11.88 4.41 -14.52
C THR A 63 -10.87 5.49 -14.11
N ASN A 64 -11.34 6.67 -13.70
CA ASN A 64 -10.50 7.77 -13.24
C ASN A 64 -9.94 7.59 -11.82
N GLN A 65 -10.35 6.53 -11.10
CA GLN A 65 -9.79 6.18 -9.78
C GLN A 65 -8.80 5.01 -9.85
N VAL A 66 -8.49 4.53 -11.07
CA VAL A 66 -7.60 3.39 -11.33
C VAL A 66 -6.48 3.80 -12.30
N PHE A 67 -5.27 3.92 -11.75
CA PHE A 67 -4.09 4.46 -12.43
C PHE A 67 -3.08 3.37 -12.80
N ASP A 68 -2.61 3.39 -14.05
CA ASP A 68 -1.42 2.64 -14.44
C ASP A 68 -0.16 3.46 -14.09
N LEU A 69 0.70 2.88 -13.26
CA LEU A 69 1.98 3.45 -12.85
C LEU A 69 3.02 3.47 -13.98
N GLY A 70 2.78 2.72 -15.06
CA GLY A 70 3.55 2.80 -16.29
C GLY A 70 3.22 4.04 -17.14
N GLU A 71 2.02 4.62 -16.97
CA GLU A 71 1.52 5.76 -17.74
C GLU A 71 1.61 7.06 -16.93
N THR A 72 1.26 7.00 -15.65
CA THR A 72 1.15 8.17 -14.76
C THR A 72 1.94 7.96 -13.49
N LYS A 73 2.66 8.99 -13.05
CA LYS A 73 3.41 8.93 -11.80
C LYS A 73 2.49 9.23 -10.61
N PRO A 74 2.61 8.50 -9.49
CA PRO A 74 1.74 8.67 -8.34
C PRO A 74 1.91 10.04 -7.67
N ASP A 75 3.09 10.66 -7.74
CA ASP A 75 3.31 12.02 -7.22
C ASP A 75 2.38 13.03 -7.88
N LYS A 76 2.32 13.04 -9.22
CA LYS A 76 1.45 13.95 -9.97
C LYS A 76 -0.02 13.72 -9.64
N VAL A 77 -0.44 12.46 -9.61
CA VAL A 77 -1.85 12.09 -9.35
C VAL A 77 -2.26 12.51 -7.95
N LEU A 78 -1.47 12.16 -6.93
CA LEU A 78 -1.81 12.47 -5.54
C LEU A 78 -1.73 13.98 -5.27
N HIS A 79 -0.71 14.69 -5.77
CA HIS A 79 -0.65 16.14 -5.65
C HIS A 79 -1.89 16.82 -6.24
N GLN A 80 -2.32 16.40 -7.43
CA GLN A 80 -3.51 16.93 -8.07
C GLN A 80 -4.77 16.66 -7.24
N ILE A 81 -5.00 15.41 -6.83
CA ILE A 81 -6.21 15.02 -6.08
C ILE A 81 -6.27 15.77 -4.75
N TYR A 82 -5.18 15.84 -3.99
CA TYR A 82 -5.16 16.56 -2.72
C TYR A 82 -5.26 18.08 -2.88
N ALA A 83 -4.74 18.66 -3.97
CA ALA A 83 -4.96 20.07 -4.29
C ALA A 83 -6.44 20.36 -4.61
N THR A 84 -7.10 19.47 -5.37
CA THR A 84 -8.53 19.57 -5.67
C THR A 84 -9.37 19.43 -4.40
N LEU A 85 -9.10 18.40 -3.56
CA LEU A 85 -9.78 18.21 -2.28
C LEU A 85 -9.62 19.43 -1.37
N GLY A 86 -8.40 19.97 -1.25
CA GLY A 86 -8.13 21.17 -0.47
C GLY A 86 -8.90 22.39 -0.97
N SER A 87 -8.97 22.59 -2.28
CA SER A 87 -9.71 23.69 -2.90
C SER A 87 -11.23 23.55 -2.70
N LEU A 88 -11.77 22.33 -2.81
CA LEU A 88 -13.20 22.05 -2.59
C LEU A 88 -13.59 22.24 -1.12
N LYS A 89 -12.74 21.81 -0.20
CA LYS A 89 -12.92 22.02 1.24
C LYS A 89 -12.98 23.50 1.62
N GLN A 90 -12.10 24.32 1.04
CA GLN A 90 -12.11 25.77 1.25
C GLN A 90 -13.40 26.44 0.74
N ARG A 91 -14.08 25.82 -0.24
CA ARG A 91 -15.37 26.27 -0.78
C ARG A 91 -16.59 25.71 -0.01
N GLY A 92 -16.36 24.96 1.07
CA GLY A 92 -17.42 24.39 1.90
C GLY A 92 -18.00 23.06 1.39
N ASP A 93 -17.27 22.30 0.57
CA ASP A 93 -17.73 20.98 0.14
C ASP A 93 -17.45 19.90 1.21
N ASP A 94 -18.44 19.66 2.06
CA ASP A 94 -18.39 18.61 3.09
C ASP A 94 -18.16 17.21 2.52
N PHE A 95 -18.53 16.97 1.26
CA PHE A 95 -18.31 15.68 0.61
C PHE A 95 -16.83 15.47 0.32
N ALA A 96 -16.11 16.51 -0.12
CA ALA A 96 -14.66 16.44 -0.29
C ALA A 96 -13.95 16.18 1.05
N SER A 97 -14.38 16.84 2.13
CA SER A 97 -13.89 16.57 3.49
C SER A 97 -14.09 15.11 3.89
N ALA A 98 -15.29 14.58 3.67
CA ALA A 98 -15.61 13.22 4.05
C ALA A 98 -14.84 12.18 3.21
N ILE A 99 -14.68 12.42 1.90
CA ILE A 99 -13.83 11.60 1.02
C ILE A 99 -12.39 11.58 1.53
N GLU A 100 -11.79 12.74 1.82
CA GLU A 100 -10.39 12.82 2.29
C GLU A 100 -10.18 12.02 3.59
N ASN A 101 -11.15 12.08 4.51
CA ASN A 101 -11.06 11.42 5.81
C ASN A 101 -11.24 9.90 5.78
N SER A 102 -11.94 9.35 4.78
CA SER A 102 -12.18 7.91 4.63
C SER A 102 -11.42 7.26 3.47
N LEU A 103 -10.58 8.03 2.76
CA LEU A 103 -9.84 7.58 1.60
C LEU A 103 -8.85 6.47 1.94
N ARG A 104 -8.91 5.38 1.18
CA ARG A 104 -7.90 4.33 1.18
C ARG A 104 -7.22 4.23 -0.17
N ILE A 105 -5.99 3.73 -0.18
CA ILE A 105 -5.23 3.52 -1.40
C ILE A 105 -4.86 2.03 -1.54
N ILE A 106 -5.04 1.49 -2.74
CA ILE A 106 -4.55 0.16 -3.11
C ILE A 106 -3.36 0.34 -4.06
N VAL A 107 -2.28 -0.40 -3.81
CA VAL A 107 -1.14 -0.47 -4.73
C VAL A 107 -0.84 -1.90 -5.13
N ALA A 108 -0.85 -2.19 -6.42
CA ALA A 108 -0.53 -3.50 -6.97
C ALA A 108 0.80 -3.49 -7.70
N GLY A 109 1.74 -4.31 -7.23
CA GLY A 109 3.10 -4.39 -7.76
C GLY A 109 3.99 -5.25 -6.90
N GLY A 110 5.31 -5.14 -7.12
CA GLY A 110 6.30 -5.65 -6.19
C GLY A 110 6.63 -4.68 -5.06
N ASP A 111 7.53 -5.07 -4.15
CA ASP A 111 7.92 -4.25 -2.99
C ASP A 111 8.46 -2.86 -3.40
N GLY A 112 9.21 -2.76 -4.51
CA GLY A 112 9.67 -1.48 -5.03
C GLY A 112 8.54 -0.55 -5.49
N THR A 113 7.46 -1.11 -6.03
CA THR A 113 6.27 -0.34 -6.44
C THR A 113 5.52 0.19 -5.21
N ALA A 114 5.29 -0.67 -4.22
CA ALA A 114 4.65 -0.26 -2.96
C ALA A 114 5.50 0.76 -2.20
N GLY A 115 6.81 0.54 -2.09
CA GLY A 115 7.76 1.47 -1.47
C GLY A 115 7.81 2.83 -2.16
N TRP A 116 7.75 2.86 -3.50
CA TRP A 116 7.69 4.12 -4.25
C TRP A 116 6.44 4.94 -3.90
N LEU A 117 5.26 4.32 -3.90
CA LEU A 117 4.02 5.01 -3.55
C LEU A 117 4.02 5.49 -2.08
N LEU A 118 4.50 4.66 -1.16
CA LEU A 118 4.63 5.02 0.25
C LEU A 118 5.57 6.21 0.45
N GLY A 119 6.68 6.25 -0.29
CA GLY A 119 7.60 7.39 -0.30
C GLY A 119 6.92 8.68 -0.75
N VAL A 120 6.16 8.62 -1.84
CA VAL A 120 5.38 9.77 -2.34
C VAL A 120 4.37 10.26 -1.30
N ILE A 121 3.59 9.35 -0.68
CA ILE A 121 2.63 9.73 0.37
C ILE A 121 3.34 10.39 1.55
N SER A 122 4.53 9.91 1.91
CA SER A 122 5.33 10.52 2.97
C SER A 122 5.80 11.94 2.61
N ASP A 123 6.20 12.16 1.35
CA ASP A 123 6.68 13.45 0.86
C ASP A 123 5.57 14.52 0.80
N LEU A 124 4.31 14.10 0.63
CA LEU A 124 3.15 15.00 0.65
C LEU A 124 2.90 15.66 2.02
N LYS A 125 3.47 15.11 3.11
CA LYS A 125 3.34 15.63 4.48
C LYS A 125 1.88 15.90 4.89
N LEU A 126 0.98 14.99 4.49
CA LEU A 126 -0.44 15.09 4.78
C LEU A 126 -0.68 15.03 6.30
N PRO A 127 -1.59 15.85 6.85
CA PRO A 127 -1.94 15.80 8.27
C PRO A 127 -2.58 14.46 8.64
N HIS A 128 -3.25 13.81 7.70
CA HIS A 128 -3.78 12.46 7.84
C HIS A 128 -3.49 11.69 6.54
N PRO A 129 -2.36 10.96 6.46
CA PRO A 129 -2.07 10.16 5.28
C PRO A 129 -3.06 8.99 5.17
N PRO A 130 -3.52 8.65 3.97
CA PRO A 130 -4.50 7.59 3.77
C PRO A 130 -3.86 6.20 4.01
N PRO A 131 -4.59 5.24 4.58
CA PRO A 131 -4.13 3.86 4.68
C PRO A 131 -3.83 3.26 3.30
N VAL A 132 -2.78 2.44 3.21
CA VAL A 132 -2.35 1.79 1.97
C VAL A 132 -2.42 0.28 2.09
N ALA A 133 -3.21 -0.35 1.23
CA ALA A 133 -3.26 -1.79 1.03
C ALA A 133 -2.34 -2.19 -0.13
N THR A 134 -1.57 -3.25 0.05
CA THR A 134 -0.58 -3.69 -0.95
C THR A 134 -1.01 -5.03 -1.56
N VAL A 135 -1.07 -5.10 -2.89
CA VAL A 135 -1.41 -6.30 -3.65
C VAL A 135 -0.12 -6.86 -4.26
N PRO A 136 0.37 -8.03 -3.82
CA PRO A 136 1.59 -8.62 -4.35
C PRO A 136 1.38 -9.05 -5.80
N LEU A 137 2.14 -8.45 -6.72
CA LEU A 137 2.27 -8.93 -8.10
C LEU A 137 3.65 -9.57 -8.29
N GLY A 138 3.70 -10.83 -8.73
CA GLY A 138 4.94 -11.58 -8.92
C GLY A 138 5.38 -12.41 -7.71
N THR A 139 6.64 -12.84 -7.71
CA THR A 139 7.21 -13.76 -6.70
C THR A 139 8.12 -13.01 -5.72
N GLY A 140 8.05 -13.37 -4.44
CA GLY A 140 9.01 -12.90 -3.44
C GLY A 140 8.71 -11.54 -2.82
N ASN A 141 7.45 -11.09 -2.84
CA ASN A 141 7.06 -9.84 -2.19
C ASN A 141 6.98 -10.01 -0.66
N ASN A 142 7.65 -9.12 0.07
CA ASN A 142 7.70 -9.15 1.53
C ASN A 142 6.77 -8.13 2.17
N LEU A 143 6.54 -6.96 1.54
CA LEU A 143 5.71 -5.90 2.12
C LEU A 143 4.25 -6.35 2.35
N PRO A 144 3.55 -6.97 1.38
CA PRO A 144 2.17 -7.39 1.60
C PRO A 144 2.03 -8.42 2.73
N PHE A 145 3.01 -9.31 2.88
CA PHE A 145 3.05 -10.23 4.00
C PHE A 145 3.26 -9.52 5.33
N SER A 146 4.21 -8.57 5.40
CA SER A 146 4.48 -7.78 6.61
C SER A 146 3.30 -6.90 7.04
N PHE A 147 2.49 -6.45 6.10
CA PHE A 147 1.28 -5.66 6.36
C PHE A 147 0.00 -6.51 6.53
N GLY A 148 0.10 -7.85 6.53
CA GLY A 148 -1.03 -8.74 6.78
C GLY A 148 -1.90 -9.10 5.57
N TRP A 149 -1.53 -8.66 4.36
CA TRP A 149 -2.25 -8.94 3.09
C TRP A 149 -1.87 -10.27 2.44
N GLY A 150 -0.94 -11.02 3.03
CA GLY A 150 -0.52 -12.33 2.55
C GLY A 150 0.57 -12.28 1.47
N LYS A 151 1.02 -13.47 1.04
CA LYS A 151 2.15 -13.64 0.09
C LYS A 151 1.75 -13.80 -1.37
N LYS A 152 0.48 -14.09 -1.63
CA LYS A 152 -0.02 -14.44 -2.96
C LYS A 152 -1.02 -13.38 -3.44
N ASN A 153 -1.03 -13.14 -4.73
CA ASN A 153 -2.05 -12.31 -5.37
C ASN A 153 -3.45 -12.93 -5.06
N PRO A 154 -4.44 -12.13 -4.61
CA PRO A 154 -5.80 -12.61 -4.36
C PRO A 154 -6.54 -13.11 -5.61
N GLY A 155 -6.00 -12.86 -6.81
CA GLY A 155 -6.59 -13.17 -8.11
C GLY A 155 -6.82 -11.89 -8.91
N THR A 156 -7.00 -12.01 -10.22
CA THR A 156 -7.22 -10.87 -11.14
C THR A 156 -8.63 -10.80 -11.70
N ASP A 157 -9.47 -11.80 -11.42
CA ASP A 157 -10.87 -11.80 -11.83
C ASP A 157 -11.73 -10.89 -10.95
N ARG A 158 -12.97 -10.66 -11.42
CA ARG A 158 -13.90 -9.72 -10.79
C ARG A 158 -14.24 -10.10 -9.35
N GLN A 159 -14.39 -11.39 -9.05
CA GLN A 159 -14.75 -11.87 -7.71
C GLN A 159 -13.59 -11.66 -6.73
N SER A 160 -12.36 -11.94 -7.15
CA SER A 160 -11.16 -11.65 -6.36
C SER A 160 -11.00 -10.16 -6.07
N VAL A 161 -11.23 -9.29 -7.07
CA VAL A 161 -11.19 -7.83 -6.87
C VAL A 161 -12.23 -7.36 -5.85
N PHE A 162 -13.47 -7.85 -5.92
CA PHE A 162 -14.50 -7.54 -4.93
C PHE A 162 -14.12 -8.01 -3.53
N SER A 163 -13.69 -9.27 -3.41
CA SER A 163 -13.27 -9.81 -2.12
C SER A 163 -12.13 -9.00 -1.51
N PHE A 164 -11.20 -8.52 -2.34
CA PHE A 164 -10.12 -7.66 -1.88
C PHE A 164 -10.60 -6.27 -1.46
N LEU A 165 -11.53 -5.65 -2.20
CA LEU A 165 -12.15 -4.37 -1.80
C LEU A 165 -12.85 -4.48 -0.44
N GLU A 166 -13.59 -5.57 -0.20
CA GLU A 166 -14.21 -5.84 1.11
C GLU A 166 -13.17 -6.02 2.22
N GLN A 167 -12.07 -6.72 1.95
CA GLN A 167 -10.96 -6.81 2.92
C GLN A 167 -10.35 -5.42 3.19
N VAL A 168 -10.16 -4.61 2.15
CA VAL A 168 -9.66 -3.24 2.27
C VAL A 168 -10.60 -2.37 3.08
N LYS A 169 -11.91 -2.49 2.94
CA LYS A 169 -12.90 -1.76 3.74
C LYS A 169 -12.86 -2.14 5.21
N ASN A 170 -12.82 -3.45 5.49
CA ASN A 170 -12.91 -3.98 6.86
C ASN A 170 -11.57 -4.06 7.59
N ALA A 171 -10.45 -3.78 6.89
CA ALA A 171 -9.13 -3.78 7.50
C ALA A 171 -8.99 -2.68 8.57
N THR A 172 -8.43 -3.06 9.71
CA THR A 172 -8.04 -2.13 10.76
C THR A 172 -6.80 -1.36 10.34
N GLU A 173 -6.84 -0.04 10.46
CA GLU A 173 -5.67 0.79 10.22
C GLU A 173 -4.56 0.42 11.20
N MET A 174 -3.43 -0.02 10.66
CA MET A 174 -2.22 -0.08 11.46
C MET A 174 -1.69 1.34 11.60
N LYS A 175 -1.58 1.83 12.84
CA LYS A 175 -0.86 3.07 13.12
C LYS A 175 0.60 2.84 12.76
N ILE A 176 0.99 3.25 11.56
CA ILE A 176 2.39 3.46 11.24
C ILE A 176 2.76 4.69 12.05
N ASP A 177 3.57 4.50 13.10
CA ASP A 177 4.05 5.62 13.90
C ASP A 177 4.63 6.65 12.94
N ARG A 178 4.01 7.85 12.90
CA ARG A 178 4.36 8.96 12.02
C ARG A 178 5.77 9.52 12.29
N ASN A 179 6.56 8.83 13.11
CA ASN A 179 7.83 9.25 13.66
C ASN A 179 8.74 8.05 14.02
N ILE A 180 9.05 7.18 13.05
CA ILE A 180 10.42 6.67 12.99
C ILE A 180 11.20 7.46 11.92
N ALA A 181 11.03 8.79 11.96
CA ALA A 181 12.11 9.72 11.66
C ALA A 181 12.95 10.01 12.92
N GLN A 182 12.82 9.20 13.98
CA GLN A 182 13.91 9.14 14.93
C GLN A 182 15.11 8.53 14.23
N ILE A 183 16.26 9.21 14.34
CA ILE A 183 17.56 8.64 14.04
C ILE A 183 17.72 7.42 14.95
N ALA A 184 17.31 6.25 14.47
CA ALA A 184 17.52 5.00 15.16
C ALA A 184 19.00 4.64 14.97
N LYS A 185 19.78 4.78 16.03
CA LYS A 185 21.13 4.20 16.07
C LYS A 185 20.97 2.68 16.19
N VAL A 186 21.15 1.99 15.08
CA VAL A 186 21.25 0.53 15.11
C VAL A 186 22.57 0.19 15.79
N LYS A 187 22.52 -0.58 16.89
CA LYS A 187 23.72 -1.10 17.56
C LYS A 187 23.78 -2.61 17.42
N VAL A 188 24.99 -3.15 17.27
CA VAL A 188 25.24 -4.59 17.26
C VAL A 188 26.04 -4.97 18.50
N MET A 189 25.66 -6.05 19.18
CA MET A 189 26.37 -6.58 20.34
C MET A 189 27.44 -7.55 19.87
N ARG A 190 28.72 -7.26 20.15
CA ARG A 190 29.82 -8.20 19.87
C ARG A 190 29.89 -9.30 20.93
N LYS A 191 30.63 -10.38 20.63
CA LYS A 191 30.79 -11.59 21.48
C LYS A 191 31.27 -11.30 22.91
N GLN A 192 31.81 -10.12 23.20
CA GLN A 192 32.26 -9.68 24.53
C GLN A 192 31.24 -8.77 25.25
N GLY A 193 30.01 -8.66 24.73
CA GLY A 193 28.93 -7.87 25.34
C GLY A 193 29.00 -6.37 25.11
N GLN A 194 29.97 -5.89 24.32
CA GLN A 194 30.06 -4.49 23.93
C GLN A 194 29.12 -4.17 22.77
N TRP A 195 28.38 -3.07 22.90
CA TRP A 195 27.49 -2.55 21.87
C TRP A 195 28.22 -1.53 21.00
N GLU A 196 28.22 -1.74 19.69
CA GLU A 196 28.81 -0.83 18.70
C GLU A 196 27.75 -0.24 17.76
N ASP A 197 27.88 1.05 17.43
CA ASP A 197 27.02 1.69 16.42
C ASP A 197 27.25 1.06 15.03
N LEU A 198 26.21 0.51 14.43
CA LEU A 198 26.22 -0.04 13.08
C LEU A 198 25.98 1.09 12.06
N LYS A 199 27.01 1.40 11.26
CA LYS A 199 26.86 2.32 10.14
C LYS A 199 26.07 1.66 9.02
N ILE A 200 24.89 2.19 8.73
CA ILE A 200 24.06 1.79 7.58
C ILE A 200 24.58 2.51 6.33
N PRO A 201 25.08 1.80 5.29
CA PRO A 201 25.51 2.42 4.04
C PRO A 201 24.37 3.19 3.36
N ARG A 202 24.70 4.32 2.71
CA ARG A 202 23.72 5.18 2.01
C ARG A 202 23.00 4.48 0.83
N SER A 203 23.49 3.33 0.39
CA SER A 203 22.87 2.50 -0.65
C SER A 203 21.68 1.67 -0.15
N ILE A 204 21.45 1.59 1.16
CA ILE A 204 20.32 0.85 1.74
C ILE A 204 19.10 1.77 1.78
N GLY A 205 18.07 1.42 1.01
CA GLY A 205 16.84 2.22 0.90
C GLY A 205 15.82 2.00 2.03
N SER A 206 15.87 0.87 2.74
CA SER A 206 14.96 0.59 3.86
C SER A 206 15.51 -0.49 4.79
N ILE A 207 15.08 -0.48 6.05
CA ILE A 207 15.34 -1.53 7.05
C ILE A 207 14.00 -1.94 7.67
N VAL A 208 13.75 -3.25 7.74
CA VAL A 208 12.55 -3.81 8.36
C VAL A 208 12.96 -4.65 9.56
N CYS A 209 12.50 -4.28 10.75
CA CYS A 209 12.74 -5.04 11.98
C CYS A 209 11.58 -6.01 12.21
N LEU A 210 11.85 -7.31 12.18
CA LEU A 210 10.87 -8.36 12.46
C LEU A 210 11.20 -9.00 13.81
N ASN A 211 10.31 -8.81 14.80
CA ASN A 211 10.41 -9.49 16.09
C ASN A 211 9.69 -10.84 16.02
N LEU A 212 10.28 -11.81 15.33
CA LEU A 212 9.73 -13.17 15.20
C LEU A 212 10.60 -14.17 15.98
N PRO A 213 10.02 -15.01 16.86
CA PRO A 213 10.74 -16.15 17.41
C PRO A 213 11.08 -17.12 16.27
N SER A 214 12.37 -17.32 16.02
CA SER A 214 12.88 -18.19 14.95
C SER A 214 13.52 -19.45 15.57
N PHE A 215 13.03 -20.63 15.17
CA PHE A 215 13.74 -21.88 15.39
C PHE A 215 14.72 -22.12 14.23
N SER A 216 15.98 -22.44 14.54
CA SER A 216 16.99 -22.77 13.55
C SER A 216 16.71 -24.16 12.94
N GLY A 217 16.11 -24.22 11.75
CA GLY A 217 16.14 -25.41 10.90
C GLY A 217 17.42 -25.43 10.06
N GLY A 218 18.31 -26.40 10.29
CA GLY A 218 19.55 -26.60 9.52
C GLY A 218 19.29 -26.89 8.03
N PHE A 219 20.24 -26.72 7.10
CA PHE A 219 21.68 -26.93 7.21
C PHE A 219 22.51 -25.64 6.97
N ASN A 220 22.96 -25.05 8.09
CA ASN A 220 24.13 -24.17 8.24
C ASN A 220 24.23 -22.82 7.48
N PRO A 221 23.71 -21.72 8.08
CA PRO A 221 24.04 -20.35 7.68
C PRO A 221 25.22 -19.67 8.43
N TRP A 222 25.94 -20.33 9.35
CA TRP A 222 27.00 -19.68 10.18
C TRP A 222 28.33 -20.45 10.38
N GLY A 223 28.57 -21.57 9.68
CA GLY A 223 29.81 -22.38 9.78
C GLY A 223 29.84 -23.32 11.00
N THR A 224 30.40 -24.52 10.82
CA THR A 224 30.52 -25.54 11.88
C THR A 224 31.49 -25.08 12.99
N PRO A 225 31.08 -25.08 14.27
CA PRO A 225 32.00 -24.81 15.36
C PRO A 225 33.00 -25.96 15.52
N TYR A 226 34.26 -25.58 15.73
CA TYR A 226 35.44 -26.42 15.91
C TYR A 226 35.23 -27.55 16.93
N ARG A 227 35.45 -28.81 16.54
CA ARG A 227 35.52 -29.94 17.47
C ARG A 227 36.77 -29.81 18.34
N LYS A 228 36.60 -29.47 19.62
CA LYS A 228 37.57 -29.94 20.62
C LYS A 228 37.28 -31.42 20.88
N LYS A 229 38.19 -32.28 20.42
CA LYS A 229 38.33 -33.64 20.93
C LYS A 229 38.57 -33.52 22.44
N PHE A 230 37.69 -34.07 23.25
CA PHE A 230 38.09 -34.52 24.58
C PHE A 230 38.83 -35.85 24.35
N LEU A 231 40.16 -35.77 24.48
CA LEU A 231 40.99 -36.90 24.81
C LEU A 231 41.03 -36.97 26.34
N ASP A 232 41.05 -38.22 26.79
CA ASP A 232 41.06 -38.78 28.15
C ASP A 232 39.72 -38.82 28.90
#